data_AF-A0A9W8V5S8-F1
#
_entry.id   AF-A0A9W8V5S8-F1
#
_cell.length_a   1.000
_cell.length_b   1.000
_cell.length_c   1.000
_cell.angle_alpha   90.00
_cell.angle_beta   90.00
_cell.angle_gamma   90.00
#
_symmetry.space_group_name_H-M   'P 1'
#
loop_
_entity.id
_entity.type
_entity.pdbx_description
1 polymer ?
#
loop_
_entity_poly.entity_id
_entity_poly.type
_entity_poly.pdbx_seq_one_letter_code
_entity_poly.pdbx_strand_id
1 'polypeptide(L)'
;MSSRSSHTADENSPLIGNGGASSALQDTLGHVHGNGNGNGHISLSRGSSTMTFLFDSKHTPGLDNQNFALRHLAYSWHVTKVTLLSSYVNFLLVMVPIGIIAGKLGWNSTAVFTLNFFAIIPLAAVLSFATEEISLKLGETMGGLLNATFGNAVELIVSIVALKEKQIDIVQASMLGSILSNLLLVMGMCFLFGGMIHRGQTGNGTEQVFSSATAQTTCSLMTLSSASLIIPAAVCSQFQTLEINRLIFGVVVRCS
;
A
#
# COMPACT_ATOMS: atom_id res chain seq x y z
N MET A 1 -52.63 41.28 8.22
CA MET A 1 -52.27 42.17 7.11
C MET A 1 -50.76 42.14 6.96
N SER A 2 -50.25 41.79 5.78
CA SER A 2 -48.89 42.02 5.25
C SER A 2 -47.69 41.40 6.01
N SER A 3 -46.69 40.76 5.41
CA SER A 3 -46.33 40.59 3.99
C SER A 3 -45.53 39.31 3.81
N ARG A 4 -45.79 38.64 2.69
CA ARG A 4 -45.12 37.47 2.14
C ARG A 4 -43.87 37.98 1.40
N SER A 5 -42.71 37.36 1.58
CA SER A 5 -41.60 37.47 0.62
C SER A 5 -41.11 36.07 0.25
N SER A 6 -41.14 35.83 -1.04
CA SER A 6 -40.89 34.60 -1.77
C SER A 6 -39.40 34.46 -2.08
N HIS A 7 -38.78 33.38 -1.63
CA HIS A 7 -37.48 32.93 -2.15
C HIS A 7 -37.72 31.87 -3.22
N THR A 8 -37.54 32.26 -4.47
CA THR A 8 -37.44 31.40 -5.64
C THR A 8 -36.09 30.69 -5.64
N ALA A 9 -36.12 29.38 -5.86
CA ALA A 9 -34.96 28.61 -6.28
C ALA A 9 -34.73 28.87 -7.77
N ASP A 10 -33.49 29.12 -8.18
CA ASP A 10 -33.08 28.91 -9.56
C ASP A 10 -31.68 28.28 -9.62
N GLU A 11 -31.74 27.12 -10.21
CA GLU A 11 -30.75 26.17 -10.70
C GLU A 11 -29.62 26.86 -11.51
N ASN A 12 -28.36 26.51 -11.25
CA ASN A 12 -27.28 26.73 -12.21
C ASN A 12 -26.24 25.61 -12.12
N SER A 13 -26.52 24.56 -12.89
CA SER A 13 -25.55 23.54 -13.30
C SER A 13 -24.69 24.10 -14.45
N PRO A 14 -23.36 23.97 -14.45
CA PRO A 14 -22.55 24.40 -15.58
C PRO A 14 -22.63 23.33 -16.70
N LEU A 15 -23.26 23.71 -17.81
CA LEU A 15 -23.26 22.94 -19.06
C LEU A 15 -21.94 23.13 -19.82
N ILE A 16 -21.47 22.00 -20.37
CA ILE A 16 -20.41 21.88 -21.37
C ILE A 16 -20.78 22.68 -22.63
N GLY A 17 -19.85 23.52 -23.12
CA GLY A 17 -20.04 24.30 -24.34
C GLY A 17 -18.79 25.01 -24.86
N ASN A 18 -17.95 24.24 -25.55
CA ASN A 18 -16.98 24.55 -26.60
C ASN A 18 -16.73 26.02 -27.04
N GLY A 19 -15.45 26.43 -27.08
CA GLY A 19 -14.94 27.44 -28.02
C GLY A 19 -13.93 28.45 -27.47
N GLY A 20 -12.76 28.55 -28.10
CA GLY A 20 -11.98 29.80 -28.15
C GLY A 20 -10.66 29.83 -27.38
N ALA A 21 -9.57 29.60 -28.10
CA ALA A 21 -8.20 29.84 -27.68
C ALA A 21 -7.86 31.34 -27.60
N SER A 22 -6.76 31.62 -26.88
CA SER A 22 -5.91 32.81 -26.98
C SER A 22 -6.36 34.08 -26.25
N SER A 23 -5.96 34.22 -24.99
CA SER A 23 -5.45 35.49 -24.44
C SER A 23 -4.87 35.27 -23.04
N ALA A 24 -3.79 35.99 -22.75
CA ALA A 24 -3.09 36.11 -21.47
C ALA A 24 -2.00 35.05 -21.20
N LEU A 25 -0.75 35.42 -21.55
CA LEU A 25 0.30 35.70 -20.57
C LEU A 25 1.60 36.02 -21.32
N GLN A 26 1.66 37.25 -21.83
CA GLN A 26 2.87 37.90 -22.30
C GLN A 26 3.21 38.99 -21.28
N ASP A 27 3.98 38.62 -20.26
CA ASP A 27 4.70 39.50 -19.33
C ASP A 27 5.63 38.56 -18.55
N THR A 28 6.94 38.52 -18.75
CA THR A 28 7.85 39.46 -18.09
C THR A 28 9.25 39.24 -18.69
N LEU A 29 9.68 40.18 -19.53
CA LEU A 29 11.07 40.28 -20.02
C LEU A 29 11.91 40.99 -18.95
N GLY A 30 12.80 40.23 -18.32
CA GLY A 30 13.84 40.73 -17.41
C GLY A 30 15.20 40.78 -18.13
N HIS A 31 15.74 41.99 -18.16
CA HIS A 31 16.94 42.49 -18.82
C HIS A 31 18.26 41.99 -18.20
N VAL A 32 19.20 41.40 -18.96
CA VAL A 32 20.65 41.42 -18.64
C VAL A 32 21.49 41.55 -19.92
N HIS A 33 22.28 42.61 -19.93
CA HIS A 33 23.29 42.99 -20.93
C HIS A 33 24.60 42.23 -20.66
N GLY A 34 25.26 41.71 -21.69
CA GLY A 34 26.55 41.01 -21.55
C GLY A 34 27.29 40.90 -22.88
N ASN A 35 27.96 41.98 -23.28
CA ASN A 35 28.96 42.04 -24.35
C ASN A 35 30.28 41.41 -23.86
N GLY A 36 30.87 40.49 -24.64
CA GLY A 36 32.11 39.82 -24.28
C GLY A 36 32.69 38.98 -25.42
N ASN A 37 33.43 39.64 -26.30
CA ASN A 37 34.34 39.04 -27.27
C ASN A 37 35.53 38.38 -26.53
N GLY A 38 35.78 37.09 -26.76
CA GLY A 38 36.90 36.36 -26.15
C GLY A 38 37.19 35.03 -26.85
N ASN A 39 38.19 35.05 -27.74
CA ASN A 39 38.85 33.85 -28.24
C ASN A 39 39.59 33.16 -27.09
N GLY A 40 39.17 31.94 -26.72
CA GLY A 40 39.81 31.11 -25.70
C GLY A 40 39.98 29.68 -26.21
N HIS A 41 41.23 29.28 -26.41
CA HIS A 41 41.67 27.99 -26.91
C HIS A 41 41.58 26.92 -25.80
N ILE A 42 41.04 25.75 -26.16
CA ILE A 42 41.18 24.36 -25.65
C ILE A 42 41.75 24.16 -24.23
N SER A 43 41.01 23.45 -23.38
CA SER A 43 41.57 22.57 -22.35
C SER A 43 40.69 21.33 -22.15
N LEU A 44 41.14 20.21 -22.73
CA LEU A 44 40.71 18.87 -22.35
C LEU A 44 41.05 18.67 -20.87
N SER A 45 40.04 18.57 -20.00
CA SER A 45 40.23 18.01 -18.66
C SER A 45 39.36 16.77 -18.51
N ARG A 46 40.06 15.65 -18.62
CA ARG A 46 39.64 14.26 -18.52
C ARG A 46 39.44 13.93 -17.04
N GLY A 47 38.20 13.74 -16.60
CA GLY A 47 37.94 13.36 -15.21
C GLY A 47 36.47 13.14 -14.87
N SER A 48 36.02 11.88 -15.01
CA SER A 48 34.93 11.29 -14.22
C SER A 48 33.49 11.83 -14.40
N SER A 49 32.93 11.75 -15.61
CA SER A 49 31.53 12.09 -15.93
C SER A 49 30.53 10.92 -15.79
N THR A 50 30.78 9.92 -14.94
CA THR A 50 29.82 8.83 -14.70
C THR A 50 28.97 9.01 -13.44
N MET A 51 29.46 9.78 -12.46
CA MET A 51 28.75 9.98 -11.18
C MET A 51 27.71 11.11 -11.24
N THR A 52 27.88 12.08 -12.15
CA THR A 52 26.90 13.16 -12.37
C THR A 52 25.76 12.74 -13.31
N PHE A 53 25.94 11.65 -14.06
CA PHE A 53 24.90 11.08 -14.94
C PHE A 53 23.91 10.18 -14.19
N LEU A 54 24.33 9.57 -13.06
CA LEU A 54 23.48 8.68 -12.26
C LEU A 54 22.57 9.42 -11.26
N PHE A 55 22.85 10.69 -10.97
CA PHE A 55 22.14 11.48 -9.94
C PHE A 55 21.26 12.61 -10.49
N ASP A 56 21.18 12.78 -11.81
CA ASP A 56 20.31 13.79 -12.40
C ASP A 56 18.88 13.25 -12.58
N SER A 57 17.97 13.71 -11.72
CA SER A 57 16.56 13.29 -11.67
C SER A 57 15.67 14.00 -12.70
N LYS A 58 16.25 14.71 -13.68
CA LYS A 58 15.49 15.55 -14.62
C LYS A 58 15.82 15.34 -16.10
N HIS A 59 16.64 14.36 -16.46
CA HIS A 59 16.91 14.03 -17.86
C HIS A 59 16.99 12.52 -18.11
N THR A 60 15.96 11.98 -18.77
CA THR A 60 15.99 10.61 -19.30
C THR A 60 16.12 10.66 -20.82
N PRO A 61 17.26 10.27 -21.40
CA PRO A 61 17.40 10.09 -22.85
C PRO A 61 16.69 8.79 -23.27
N GLY A 62 15.90 8.83 -24.35
CA GLY A 62 15.27 7.63 -24.91
C GLY A 62 13.85 7.78 -25.45
N LEU A 63 13.31 9.00 -25.57
CA LEU A 63 11.96 9.23 -26.12
C LEU A 63 11.89 9.20 -27.67
N ASP A 64 13.01 8.99 -28.36
CA ASP A 64 13.11 9.06 -29.84
C ASP A 64 13.34 7.68 -30.50
N ASN A 65 12.60 6.64 -30.11
CA ASN A 65 12.63 5.39 -30.89
C ASN A 65 11.26 4.72 -31.04
N GLN A 66 10.91 4.37 -32.28
CA GLN A 66 9.54 4.08 -32.76
C GLN A 66 8.96 2.71 -32.33
N ASN A 67 9.60 1.99 -31.42
CA ASN A 67 9.19 0.64 -31.02
C ASN A 67 8.39 0.68 -29.71
N PHE A 68 7.06 0.52 -29.82
CA PHE A 68 6.11 0.44 -28.70
C PHE A 68 6.54 -0.58 -27.61
N ALA A 69 7.14 -1.70 -28.02
CA ALA A 69 7.65 -2.74 -27.12
C ALA A 69 8.85 -2.28 -26.27
N LEU A 70 9.77 -1.49 -26.83
CA LEU A 70 10.95 -0.99 -26.11
C LEU A 70 10.58 0.17 -25.17
N ARG A 71 9.55 0.95 -25.51
CA ARG A 71 8.99 1.98 -24.62
C ARG A 71 8.25 1.38 -23.43
N HIS A 72 7.47 0.32 -23.65
CA HIS A 72 6.86 -0.44 -22.55
C HIS A 72 7.92 -1.17 -21.71
N LEU A 73 8.93 -1.77 -22.32
CA LEU A 73 10.03 -2.41 -21.57
C LEU A 73 10.86 -1.40 -20.77
N ALA A 74 11.17 -0.23 -21.31
CA ALA A 74 11.92 0.81 -20.60
C ALA A 74 11.08 1.47 -19.49
N TYR A 75 9.77 1.68 -19.72
CA TYR A 75 8.85 2.17 -18.70
C TYR A 75 8.61 1.14 -17.60
N SER A 76 8.38 -0.13 -17.95
CA SER A 76 8.31 -1.24 -16.99
C SER A 76 9.63 -1.39 -16.25
N TRP A 77 10.79 -1.30 -16.92
CA TRP A 77 12.10 -1.36 -16.27
C TRP A 77 12.33 -0.19 -15.31
N HIS A 78 11.95 1.02 -15.68
CA HIS A 78 12.10 2.20 -14.83
C HIS A 78 11.12 2.20 -13.65
N VAL A 79 9.87 1.79 -13.86
CA VAL A 79 8.86 1.62 -12.80
C VAL A 79 9.27 0.50 -11.86
N THR A 80 9.67 -0.67 -12.39
CA THR A 80 10.24 -1.77 -11.58
C THR A 80 11.48 -1.32 -10.82
N LYS A 81 12.38 -0.54 -11.43
CA LYS A 81 13.57 0.01 -10.77
C LYS A 81 13.22 1.02 -9.67
N VAL A 82 12.21 1.86 -9.88
CA VAL A 82 11.76 2.85 -8.88
C VAL A 82 11.02 2.15 -7.73
N THR A 83 10.14 1.18 -8.01
CA THR A 83 9.50 0.34 -6.98
C THR A 83 10.55 -0.48 -6.20
N LEU A 84 11.62 -0.94 -6.87
CA LEU A 84 12.77 -1.61 -6.26
C LEU A 84 13.78 -0.67 -5.58
N LEU A 85 13.77 0.64 -5.79
CA LEU A 85 14.81 1.53 -5.21
C LEU A 85 14.23 2.67 -4.37
N SER A 86 12.90 2.78 -4.29
CA SER A 86 12.23 3.88 -3.59
C SER A 86 12.05 3.66 -2.09
N SER A 87 12.23 2.44 -1.56
CA SER A 87 11.94 2.12 -0.16
C SER A 87 13.07 1.37 0.54
N TYR A 88 13.30 1.68 1.83
CA TYR A 88 14.22 0.99 2.74
C TYR A 88 13.97 -0.53 2.79
N VAL A 89 12.74 -0.94 2.47
CA VAL A 89 12.29 -2.33 2.41
C VAL A 89 12.94 -3.12 1.27
N ASN A 90 13.40 -2.47 0.19
CA ASN A 90 13.94 -3.20 -0.96
C ASN A 90 15.35 -3.78 -0.74
N PHE A 91 16.06 -3.32 0.30
CA PHE A 91 17.28 -4.00 0.74
C PHE A 91 17.00 -5.46 1.12
N LEU A 92 15.80 -5.78 1.63
CA LEU A 92 15.41 -7.14 2.00
C LEU A 92 15.20 -8.06 0.79
N LEU A 93 15.17 -7.53 -0.44
CA LEU A 93 14.95 -8.35 -1.64
C LEU A 93 16.16 -9.27 -1.93
N VAL A 94 17.34 -8.94 -1.39
CA VAL A 94 18.50 -9.84 -1.37
C VAL A 94 18.23 -11.12 -0.55
N MET A 95 17.27 -11.09 0.38
CA MET A 95 16.91 -12.28 1.19
C MET A 95 16.18 -13.33 0.37
N VAL A 96 15.60 -12.98 -0.79
CA VAL A 96 14.92 -13.94 -1.67
C VAL A 96 15.89 -14.98 -2.23
N PRO A 97 16.96 -14.61 -2.97
CA PRO A 97 17.92 -15.60 -3.45
C PRO A 97 18.64 -16.30 -2.29
N ILE A 98 18.96 -15.58 -1.20
CA ILE A 98 19.61 -16.17 -0.02
C ILE A 98 18.71 -17.24 0.63
N GLY A 99 17.41 -16.97 0.78
CA GLY A 99 16.44 -17.91 1.34
C GLY A 99 16.28 -19.18 0.50
N ILE A 100 16.28 -19.05 -0.83
CA ILE A 100 16.25 -20.19 -1.76
C ILE A 100 17.53 -21.03 -1.63
N ILE A 101 18.69 -20.37 -1.60
CA ILE A 101 20.00 -21.04 -1.47
C ILE A 101 20.10 -21.75 -0.12
N ALA A 102 19.70 -21.09 0.97
CA ALA A 102 19.70 -21.66 2.32
C ALA A 102 18.79 -22.89 2.42
N GLY A 103 17.61 -22.84 1.80
CA GLY A 103 16.70 -24.00 1.73
C GLY A 103 17.30 -25.17 0.94
N LYS A 104 17.96 -24.90 -0.20
CA LYS A 104 18.61 -25.95 -1.01
C LYS A 104 19.84 -26.57 -0.35
N LEU A 105 20.63 -25.77 0.37
CA LEU A 105 21.82 -26.22 1.09
C LEU A 105 21.49 -26.89 2.43
N GLY A 106 20.20 -26.99 2.81
CA GLY A 106 19.78 -27.63 4.05
C GLY A 106 20.28 -26.90 5.30
N TRP A 107 20.27 -25.56 5.28
CA TRP A 107 20.59 -24.77 6.48
C TRP A 107 19.60 -25.05 7.61
N ASN A 108 19.92 -24.59 8.82
CA ASN A 108 19.04 -24.73 9.97
C ASN A 108 17.61 -24.22 9.68
N SER A 109 16.59 -25.00 10.07
CA SER A 109 15.18 -24.71 9.78
C SER A 109 14.74 -23.32 10.26
N THR A 110 15.24 -22.84 11.41
CA THR A 110 14.96 -21.50 11.91
C THR A 110 15.55 -20.43 10.99
N ALA A 111 16.79 -20.62 10.52
CA ALA A 111 17.43 -19.67 9.61
C ALA A 111 16.70 -19.61 8.26
N VAL A 112 16.33 -20.76 7.69
CA VAL A 112 15.55 -20.83 6.44
C VAL A 112 14.20 -20.15 6.61
N PHE A 113 13.51 -20.39 7.72
CA PHE A 113 12.24 -19.73 8.04
C PHE A 113 12.40 -18.20 8.13
N THR A 114 13.35 -17.71 8.92
CA THR A 114 13.56 -16.27 9.12
C THR A 114 13.96 -15.56 7.82
N LEU A 115 14.83 -16.16 7.00
CA LEU A 115 15.22 -15.59 5.72
C LEU A 115 14.02 -15.48 4.76
N ASN A 116 13.22 -16.53 4.65
CA ASN A 116 12.03 -16.52 3.80
C ASN A 116 10.94 -15.57 4.35
N PHE A 117 10.80 -15.45 5.68
CA PHE A 117 9.89 -14.50 6.31
C PHE A 117 10.22 -13.06 5.92
N PHE A 118 11.49 -12.65 6.05
CA PHE A 118 11.92 -11.31 5.63
C PHE A 118 11.88 -11.11 4.11
N ALA A 119 12.06 -12.17 3.31
CA ALA A 119 11.94 -12.11 1.87
C ALA A 119 10.50 -11.83 1.39
N ILE A 120 9.48 -12.27 2.14
CA ILE A 120 8.06 -12.03 1.80
C ILE A 120 7.69 -10.55 1.93
N ILE A 121 8.26 -9.81 2.88
CA ILE A 121 7.94 -8.40 3.13
C ILE A 121 8.11 -7.51 1.88
N PRO A 122 9.27 -7.44 1.21
CA PRO A 122 9.42 -6.66 -0.02
C PRO A 122 8.62 -7.24 -1.19
N LEU A 123 8.44 -8.56 -1.26
CA LEU A 123 7.62 -9.21 -2.30
C LEU A 123 6.16 -8.77 -2.21
N ALA A 124 5.61 -8.67 -1.01
CA ALA A 124 4.26 -8.17 -0.77
C ALA A 124 4.09 -6.73 -1.28
N ALA A 125 5.07 -5.86 -1.01
CA ALA A 125 5.05 -4.48 -1.47
C ALA A 125 5.09 -4.37 -3.00
N VAL A 126 5.95 -5.15 -3.66
CA VAL A 126 6.04 -5.20 -5.13
C VAL A 126 4.73 -5.71 -5.74
N LEU A 127 4.13 -6.76 -5.16
CA LEU A 127 2.87 -7.32 -5.63
C LEU A 127 1.70 -6.34 -5.47
N SER A 128 1.63 -5.63 -4.34
CA SER A 128 0.62 -4.60 -4.08
C SER A 128 0.73 -3.44 -5.09
N PHE A 129 1.94 -2.95 -5.32
CA PHE A 129 2.18 -1.92 -6.33
C PHE A 129 1.77 -2.37 -7.74
N ALA A 130 2.15 -3.60 -8.13
CA ALA A 130 1.76 -4.16 -9.43
C ALA A 130 0.23 -4.31 -9.56
N THR A 131 -0.43 -4.73 -8.48
CA THR A 131 -1.89 -4.85 -8.38
C THR A 131 -2.56 -3.50 -8.59
N GLU A 132 -2.07 -2.45 -7.95
CA GLU A 132 -2.62 -1.10 -8.06
C GLU A 132 -2.49 -0.54 -9.49
N GLU A 133 -1.32 -0.68 -10.11
CA GLU A 133 -1.09 -0.28 -11.51
C GLU A 133 -2.03 -0.98 -12.50
N ILE A 134 -2.35 -2.25 -12.26
CA ILE A 134 -3.29 -3.02 -13.09
C ILE A 134 -4.74 -2.60 -12.78
N SER A 135 -5.07 -2.42 -11.51
CA SER A 135 -6.40 -2.00 -11.04
C SER A 135 -6.83 -0.67 -11.67
N LEU A 136 -5.92 0.30 -11.75
CA LEU A 136 -6.15 1.61 -12.37
C LEU A 136 -6.56 1.51 -13.86
N LYS A 137 -6.16 0.43 -14.56
CA LYS A 137 -6.48 0.22 -15.98
C LYS A 137 -7.79 -0.53 -16.21
N LEU A 138 -8.31 -1.23 -15.19
CA LEU A 138 -9.46 -2.13 -15.30
C LEU A 138 -10.81 -1.47 -14.95
N GLY A 139 -10.80 -0.21 -14.50
CA GLY A 139 -12.00 0.51 -14.07
C GLY A 139 -12.42 0.14 -12.64
N GLU A 140 -13.39 0.87 -12.08
CA GLU A 140 -13.71 0.87 -10.65
C GLU A 140 -14.11 -0.52 -10.10
N THR A 141 -15.01 -1.23 -10.78
CA THR A 141 -15.50 -2.54 -10.30
C THR A 141 -14.44 -3.64 -10.36
N MET A 142 -13.77 -3.79 -11.51
CA MET A 142 -12.76 -4.83 -11.69
C MET A 142 -11.47 -4.50 -10.92
N GLY A 143 -11.12 -3.23 -10.82
CA GLY A 143 -10.03 -2.76 -9.98
C GLY A 143 -10.28 -3.00 -8.50
N GLY A 144 -11.51 -2.73 -8.02
CA GLY A 144 -11.92 -3.05 -6.65
C GLY A 144 -11.83 -4.55 -6.33
N LEU A 145 -12.28 -5.42 -7.25
CA LEU A 145 -12.16 -6.86 -7.10
C LEU A 145 -10.69 -7.34 -7.08
N LEU A 146 -9.85 -6.76 -7.95
CA LEU A 146 -8.43 -7.09 -8.02
C LEU A 146 -7.72 -6.67 -6.72
N ASN A 147 -8.02 -5.48 -6.18
CA ASN A 147 -7.46 -5.04 -4.91
C ASN A 147 -7.94 -5.90 -3.73
N ALA A 148 -9.22 -6.30 -3.70
CA ALA A 148 -9.73 -7.17 -2.65
C ALA A 148 -9.04 -8.54 -2.61
N THR A 149 -8.70 -9.09 -3.78
CA THR A 149 -8.07 -10.40 -3.92
C THR A 149 -6.55 -10.33 -3.81
N PHE A 150 -5.88 -9.58 -4.70
CA PHE A 150 -4.43 -9.51 -4.76
C PHE A 150 -3.82 -8.52 -3.76
N GLY A 151 -4.58 -7.55 -3.25
CA GLY A 151 -4.14 -6.72 -2.12
C GLY A 151 -3.88 -7.54 -0.84
N ASN A 152 -4.54 -8.70 -0.72
CA ASN A 152 -4.32 -9.67 0.36
C ASN A 152 -3.70 -10.99 -0.15
N ALA A 153 -3.09 -11.00 -1.36
CA ALA A 153 -2.60 -12.24 -1.98
C ALA A 153 -1.57 -12.98 -1.14
N VAL A 154 -0.65 -12.27 -0.49
CA VAL A 154 0.39 -12.92 0.33
C VAL A 154 -0.22 -13.71 1.48
N GLU A 155 -1.20 -13.15 2.17
CA GLU A 155 -1.92 -13.80 3.26
C GLU A 155 -2.69 -15.03 2.76
N LEU A 156 -3.37 -14.90 1.61
CA LEU A 156 -4.09 -16.00 0.98
C LEU A 156 -3.14 -17.13 0.55
N ILE A 157 -2.02 -16.81 -0.11
CA ILE A 157 -1.05 -17.79 -0.60
C ILE A 157 -0.43 -18.57 0.57
N VAL A 158 0.02 -17.87 1.62
CA VAL A 158 0.60 -18.52 2.80
C VAL A 158 -0.42 -19.41 3.49
N SER A 159 -1.68 -18.96 3.59
CA SER A 159 -2.77 -19.74 4.18
C SER A 159 -3.07 -21.01 3.37
N ILE A 160 -3.14 -20.93 2.04
CA ILE A 160 -3.37 -22.10 1.18
C ILE A 160 -2.23 -23.11 1.29
N VAL A 161 -0.97 -22.64 1.30
CA VAL A 161 0.19 -23.53 1.47
C VAL A 161 0.16 -24.23 2.83
N ALA A 162 -0.16 -23.51 3.90
CA ALA A 162 -0.31 -24.09 5.23
C ALA A 162 -1.47 -25.09 5.32
N LEU A 163 -2.62 -24.80 4.68
CA LEU A 163 -3.76 -25.71 4.60
C LEU A 163 -3.40 -27.01 3.86
N LYS A 164 -2.61 -26.94 2.78
CA LYS A 164 -2.14 -28.14 2.07
C LYS A 164 -1.30 -29.06 2.96
N GLU A 165 -0.53 -28.48 3.87
CA GLU A 165 0.26 -29.19 4.88
C GLU A 165 -0.55 -29.53 6.15
N LYS A 166 -1.88 -29.36 6.12
CA LYS A 166 -2.82 -29.59 7.25
C LYS A 166 -2.51 -28.77 8.52
N GLN A 167 -1.84 -27.62 8.36
CA GLN A 167 -1.51 -26.72 9.47
C GLN A 167 -2.66 -25.75 9.77
N ILE A 168 -3.80 -26.30 10.20
CA ILE A 168 -5.04 -25.51 10.42
C ILE A 168 -4.85 -24.47 11.53
N ASP A 169 -4.14 -24.83 12.60
CA ASP A 169 -3.90 -23.92 13.74
C ASP A 169 -3.10 -22.68 13.31
N ILE A 170 -2.12 -22.85 12.42
CA ILE A 170 -1.31 -21.74 11.89
C ILE A 170 -2.19 -20.79 11.08
N VAL A 171 -3.10 -21.33 10.26
CA VAL A 171 -4.01 -20.54 9.41
C VAL A 171 -5.03 -19.78 10.25
N GLN A 172 -5.59 -20.42 11.27
CA GLN A 172 -6.52 -19.76 12.20
C GLN A 172 -5.82 -18.64 12.97
N ALA A 173 -4.62 -18.90 13.49
CA ALA A 173 -3.83 -17.90 14.18
C ALA A 173 -3.44 -16.72 13.26
N SER A 174 -3.08 -16.99 12.00
CA SER A 174 -2.70 -15.93 11.04
C SER A 174 -3.90 -15.07 10.63
N MET A 175 -5.09 -15.65 10.45
CA MET A 175 -6.31 -14.90 10.11
C MET A 175 -6.71 -13.96 11.25
N LEU A 176 -6.72 -14.45 12.50
CA LEU A 176 -6.96 -13.60 13.68
C LEU A 176 -5.87 -12.54 13.83
N GLY A 177 -4.60 -12.91 13.61
CA GLY A 177 -3.47 -12.01 13.66
C GLY A 177 -3.54 -10.87 12.64
N SER A 178 -3.96 -11.14 11.41
CA SER A 178 -4.13 -10.13 10.36
C SER A 178 -5.20 -9.09 10.74
N ILE A 179 -6.35 -9.55 11.24
CA ILE A 179 -7.43 -8.66 11.70
C ILE A 179 -6.96 -7.77 12.86
N LEU A 180 -6.33 -8.37 13.88
CA LEU A 180 -5.81 -7.62 15.03
C LEU A 180 -4.70 -6.65 14.64
N SER A 181 -3.81 -7.05 13.72
CA SER A 181 -2.76 -6.19 13.18
C SER A 181 -3.34 -4.97 12.48
N ASN A 182 -4.33 -5.16 11.60
CA ASN A 182 -4.93 -4.04 10.86
C ASN A 182 -5.76 -3.12 11.77
N LEU A 183 -6.46 -3.67 12.77
CA LEU A 183 -7.32 -2.91 13.68
C LEU A 183 -6.58 -2.19 14.80
N LEU A 184 -5.58 -2.82 15.41
CA LEU A 184 -4.93 -2.28 16.60
C LEU A 184 -3.53 -1.77 16.29
N LEU A 185 -2.72 -2.60 15.60
CA LEU A 185 -1.32 -2.26 15.38
C LEU A 185 -1.18 -1.16 14.32
N VAL A 186 -1.71 -1.38 13.12
CA VAL A 186 -1.60 -0.42 12.00
C VAL A 186 -2.36 0.86 12.34
N MET A 187 -3.64 0.75 12.73
CA MET A 187 -4.45 1.91 13.13
C MET A 187 -3.83 2.66 14.31
N GLY A 188 -3.38 1.95 15.35
CA GLY A 188 -2.74 2.56 16.52
C GLY A 188 -1.44 3.28 16.18
N MET A 189 -0.62 2.72 15.30
CA MET A 189 0.60 3.38 14.80
C MET A 189 0.27 4.59 13.94
N CYS A 190 -0.77 4.55 13.12
CA CYS A 190 -1.25 5.71 12.36
C CYS A 190 -1.68 6.86 13.26
N PHE A 191 -2.39 6.59 14.36
CA PHE A 191 -2.77 7.61 15.33
C PHE A 191 -1.58 8.09 16.17
N LEU A 192 -0.68 7.20 16.56
CA LEU A 192 0.51 7.56 17.34
C LEU A 192 1.44 8.46 16.53
N PHE A 193 1.85 8.03 15.34
CA PHE A 193 2.75 8.81 14.48
C PHE A 193 2.07 10.02 13.86
N GLY A 194 0.80 9.86 13.46
CA GLY A 194 -0.01 10.97 12.99
C GLY A 194 -0.16 12.06 14.05
N GLY A 195 -0.48 11.68 15.28
CA GLY A 195 -0.56 12.59 16.42
C GLY A 195 0.79 13.21 16.79
N MET A 196 1.90 12.45 16.74
CA MET A 196 3.25 12.98 16.97
C MET A 196 3.64 14.06 15.96
N ILE A 197 3.33 13.87 14.68
CA ILE A 197 3.61 14.86 13.61
C ILE A 197 2.78 16.12 13.80
N HIS A 198 1.49 15.97 14.13
CA HIS A 198 0.56 17.10 14.28
C HIS A 198 0.61 17.77 15.66
N ARG A 199 1.34 17.22 16.64
CA ARG A 199 1.52 17.82 17.98
C ARG A 199 2.16 19.21 17.95
N GLY A 200 2.95 19.51 16.91
CA GLY A 200 3.76 20.73 16.82
C GLY A 200 4.85 20.79 17.91
N GLN A 201 5.94 21.52 17.67
CA GLN A 201 7.03 21.65 18.65
C GLN A 201 6.62 22.38 19.94
N THR A 202 5.48 23.08 19.93
CA THR A 202 5.04 23.98 21.01
C THR A 202 3.82 23.47 21.79
N GLY A 203 3.32 22.26 21.52
CA GLY A 203 2.17 21.68 22.22
C GLY A 203 0.78 22.19 21.78
N ASN A 204 0.71 23.14 20.85
CA ASN A 204 -0.53 23.59 20.19
C ASN A 204 -0.81 22.73 18.95
N GLY A 205 -0.91 21.41 19.14
CA GLY A 205 -1.10 20.47 18.03
C GLY A 205 -2.49 20.55 17.41
N THR A 206 -2.59 20.29 16.11
CA THR A 206 -3.87 20.14 15.40
C THR A 206 -4.32 18.67 15.46
N GLU A 207 -5.58 18.40 15.78
CA GLU A 207 -6.11 17.04 15.74
C GLU A 207 -6.22 16.52 14.31
N GLN A 208 -6.05 15.20 14.12
CA GLN A 208 -6.26 14.58 12.81
C GLN A 208 -7.76 14.52 12.50
N VAL A 209 -8.20 15.30 11.54
CA VAL A 209 -9.61 15.34 11.12
C VAL A 209 -9.84 14.32 10.01
N PHE A 210 -10.78 13.41 10.22
CA PHE A 210 -11.23 12.44 9.22
C PHE A 210 -12.69 12.72 8.83
N SER A 211 -13.06 12.37 7.59
CA SER A 211 -14.46 12.38 7.18
C SER A 211 -15.26 11.43 8.06
N SER A 212 -16.20 11.96 8.84
CA SER A 212 -17.02 11.18 9.78
C SER A 212 -17.83 10.10 9.07
N ALA A 213 -18.38 10.39 7.89
CA ALA A 213 -19.15 9.42 7.11
C ALA A 213 -18.30 8.21 6.70
N THR A 214 -17.15 8.44 6.07
CA THR A 214 -16.28 7.35 5.58
C THR A 214 -15.68 6.55 6.73
N ALA A 215 -15.18 7.23 7.77
CA ALA A 215 -14.61 6.57 8.93
C ALA A 215 -15.65 5.72 9.67
N GLN A 216 -16.86 6.24 9.86
CA GLN A 216 -17.93 5.52 10.54
C GLN A 216 -18.39 4.30 9.74
N THR A 217 -18.59 4.42 8.42
CA THR A 217 -18.97 3.28 7.58
C THR A 217 -17.90 2.18 7.63
N THR A 218 -16.62 2.51 7.48
CA THR A 218 -15.54 1.52 7.52
C THR A 218 -15.42 0.86 8.89
N CYS A 219 -15.49 1.62 9.98
CA CYS A 219 -15.46 1.07 11.34
C CYS A 219 -16.65 0.14 11.62
N SER A 220 -17.86 0.49 11.15
CA SER A 220 -19.04 -0.37 11.27
C SER A 220 -18.87 -1.67 10.48
N LEU A 221 -18.37 -1.61 9.25
CA LEU A 221 -18.11 -2.80 8.43
C LEU A 221 -17.04 -3.70 9.05
N MET A 222 -15.94 -3.13 9.56
CA MET A 222 -14.89 -3.89 10.26
C MET A 222 -15.41 -4.56 11.53
N THR A 223 -16.25 -3.86 12.30
CA THR A 223 -16.86 -4.41 13.52
C THR A 223 -17.80 -5.57 13.18
N LEU A 224 -18.65 -5.41 12.17
CA LEU A 224 -19.55 -6.47 11.71
C LEU A 224 -18.78 -7.68 11.18
N SER A 225 -17.73 -7.46 10.39
CA SER A 225 -16.87 -8.52 9.86
C SER A 225 -16.18 -9.30 10.98
N SER A 226 -15.59 -8.59 11.95
CA SER A 226 -14.89 -9.21 13.09
C SER A 226 -15.87 -9.97 13.99
N ALA A 227 -17.04 -9.40 14.28
CA ALA A 227 -18.08 -10.09 15.06
C ALA A 227 -18.54 -11.38 14.36
N SER A 228 -18.75 -11.34 13.03
CA SER A 228 -19.13 -12.52 12.24
C SER A 228 -18.11 -13.66 12.32
N LEU A 229 -16.82 -13.36 12.43
CA LEU A 229 -15.76 -14.37 12.56
C LEU A 229 -15.64 -14.92 13.99
N ILE A 230 -15.96 -14.12 15.01
CA ILE A 230 -15.91 -14.52 16.42
C ILE A 230 -17.10 -15.41 16.80
N ILE A 231 -18.27 -15.21 16.21
CA ILE A 231 -19.50 -15.95 16.55
C ILE A 231 -19.30 -17.48 16.48
N PRO A 232 -18.79 -18.08 15.38
CA PRO A 232 -18.55 -19.52 15.32
C PRO A 232 -17.57 -20.01 16.38
N ALA A 233 -16.49 -19.27 16.62
CA ALA A 233 -15.48 -19.63 17.63
C ALA A 233 -16.07 -19.62 19.05
N ALA A 234 -16.88 -18.60 19.36
CA ALA A 234 -17.56 -18.48 20.65
C ALA A 234 -18.54 -19.65 20.87
N VAL A 235 -19.38 -19.98 19.88
CA VAL A 235 -20.34 -21.09 19.97
C VAL A 235 -19.63 -22.43 20.14
N CYS A 236 -18.55 -22.68 19.40
CA CYS A 236 -17.76 -23.92 19.55
C CYS A 236 -17.13 -24.03 20.95
N SER A 237 -16.61 -22.92 21.51
CA SER A 237 -16.04 -22.93 22.87
C SER A 237 -17.09 -23.26 23.95
N GLN A 238 -18.31 -22.75 23.78
CA GLN A 238 -19.44 -23.03 24.67
C GLN A 238 -19.87 -24.50 24.53
N PHE A 239 -20.00 -24.99 23.30
CA PHE A 239 -20.38 -26.39 23.05
C PHE A 239 -19.36 -27.37 23.63
N GLN A 240 -18.07 -27.09 23.48
CA GLN A 240 -17.00 -27.91 24.07
C GLN A 240 -17.03 -27.86 25.60
N THR A 241 -17.31 -26.69 26.20
CA THR A 241 -17.47 -26.56 27.65
C THR A 241 -18.68 -27.35 28.16
N LEU A 242 -19.79 -27.35 27.42
CA LEU A 242 -21.00 -28.12 27.75
C LEU A 242 -20.78 -29.63 27.61
N GLU A 243 -20.07 -30.09 26.59
CA GLU A 243 -19.66 -31.49 26.42
C GLU A 243 -18.75 -31.95 27.57
N ILE A 244 -17.76 -31.14 27.96
CA ILE A 244 -16.89 -31.43 29.11
C ILE A 244 -17.71 -31.49 30.41
N ASN A 245 -18.60 -30.53 30.63
CA ASN A 245 -19.47 -30.52 31.81
C ASN A 245 -20.43 -31.72 31.81
N ARG A 246 -20.95 -32.13 30.65
CA ARG A 246 -21.78 -33.34 30.49
C ARG A 246 -20.98 -34.62 30.77
N LEU A 247 -19.74 -34.70 30.31
CA LEU A 247 -18.87 -35.86 30.55
C LEU A 247 -18.48 -35.96 32.04
N ILE A 248 -18.15 -34.84 32.69
CA ILE A 248 -17.85 -34.82 34.13
C ILE A 248 -19.09 -35.21 34.95
N PHE A 249 -20.26 -34.62 34.69
CA PHE A 249 -21.50 -35.01 35.38
C PHE A 249 -21.91 -36.45 35.08
N GLY A 250 -21.73 -36.93 33.85
CA GLY A 250 -22.03 -38.31 33.46
C GLY A 250 -21.12 -39.35 34.14
N VAL A 251 -19.84 -39.03 34.35
CA VAL A 251 -18.90 -39.87 35.11
C VAL A 251 -19.23 -39.83 36.61
N VAL A 252 -19.53 -38.64 37.17
CA VAL A 252 -19.91 -38.49 38.59
C VAL A 252 -21.21 -39.24 38.92
N VAL A 253 -22.23 -39.18 38.06
CA VAL A 253 -23.50 -39.91 38.26
C VAL A 253 -23.36 -41.42 38.07
N ARG A 254 -22.39 -41.90 37.28
CA ARG A 254 -22.09 -43.34 37.17
C ARG A 254 -21.23 -43.90 38.30
N CYS A 255 -20.58 -43.05 39.09
CA CYS A 255 -19.71 -43.45 40.21
C CYS A 255 -20.38 -43.36 41.60
N SER A 256 -21.65 -42.94 41.68
CA SER A 256 -22.43 -42.87 42.91
C SER A 256 -23.57 -43.87 42.92
#